data_AF-A0A9E5DV15-F1
#
_entry.id   AF-A0A9E5DV15-F1
#
_cell.length_a   1.000
_cell.length_b   1.000
_cell.length_c   1.000
_cell.angle_alpha   90.00
_cell.angle_beta   90.00
_cell.angle_gamma   90.00
#
_symmetry.space_group_name_H-M   'P 1'
#
loop_
_entity.id
_entity.type
_entity.pdbx_description
1 polymer ?
#
loop_
_entity_poly.entity_id
_entity_poly.type
_entity_poly.pdbx_seq_one_letter_code
_entity_poly.pdbx_strand_id
1 'polypeptide(L)'
;MWKHRGKANMLKLLGVGHACGLALTCSALAQAPCGGLYVGHGAVGPTAPLQVTATLDGSDLACAKAITQQLSAIAALRSVTVAARVSEAQRAAGRGLQVASAWAQALVAAGLPAARVVAVAPLTALGEPPSVRIAYFEQRGARTVAVLAAASGTVTFGTDPARLQPIRIGAPMAAYDHVQTSDGATAKLLLADGSSLLCAASTLLRIGAVELNSALKRVIKIDLYRGRIEARVTPNHSGALFEIVTPTAIAGVRGTRFRVAVTAEGANTQVETLSGQVELRTDKGAVLLNKGQGSKVTSSNAPGTPSSLVGPAVGLQPQKGAVKGGAVAQWHEVATAAGYVVEVAVDAEFMLQMRTWHVADPQWGIDPSLVGKRWFWRVTPIDTHGFWGVSSKVYAITVE
;
A
#
# COMPACT_ATOMS: atom_id res chain seq x y z
N MET A 1 35.16 0.47 -45.10
CA MET A 1 35.48 0.14 -46.51
C MET A 1 34.38 -0.79 -47.02
N TRP A 2 33.49 -0.26 -47.85
CA TRP A 2 32.40 -1.00 -48.50
C TRP A 2 32.89 -2.21 -49.28
N LYS A 3 32.09 -3.28 -49.35
CA LYS A 3 31.93 -4.06 -50.58
C LYS A 3 30.57 -4.77 -50.63
N HIS A 4 29.76 -4.28 -51.57
CA HIS A 4 28.57 -4.90 -52.16
C HIS A 4 28.89 -6.23 -52.86
N ARG A 5 27.84 -7.08 -52.98
CA ARG A 5 27.35 -7.85 -54.16
C ARG A 5 26.51 -9.01 -53.58
N GLY A 6 25.23 -9.21 -53.84
CA GLY A 6 24.43 -8.96 -55.04
C GLY A 6 24.17 -10.29 -55.74
N LYS A 7 22.90 -10.73 -55.81
CA LYS A 7 22.23 -11.25 -57.02
C LYS A 7 20.86 -11.85 -56.70
N ALA A 8 19.86 -11.28 -57.36
CA ALA A 8 18.55 -11.85 -57.60
C ALA A 8 18.65 -13.06 -58.53
N ASN A 9 17.68 -13.97 -58.45
CA ASN A 9 17.28 -14.75 -59.62
C ASN A 9 15.77 -14.99 -59.60
N MET A 10 15.16 -14.66 -60.73
CA MET A 10 13.76 -14.74 -61.09
C MET A 10 13.70 -15.73 -62.26
N LEU A 11 12.81 -16.73 -62.26
CA LEU A 11 12.01 -17.11 -63.45
C LEU A 11 11.12 -18.36 -63.24
N LYS A 12 9.83 -18.16 -63.62
CA LYS A 12 8.91 -19.04 -64.41
C LYS A 12 8.49 -20.40 -63.84
N LEU A 13 7.21 -20.73 -63.62
CA LEU A 13 5.95 -20.74 -64.43
C LEU A 13 5.60 -22.17 -64.81
N LEU A 14 4.34 -22.56 -64.51
CA LEU A 14 3.48 -23.66 -65.02
C LEU A 14 2.64 -24.15 -63.82
N GLY A 15 1.32 -24.26 -63.80
CA GLY A 15 0.28 -24.13 -64.82
C GLY A 15 -0.90 -25.03 -64.42
N VAL A 16 -2.07 -24.43 -64.19
CA VAL A 16 -3.44 -24.92 -64.47
C VAL A 16 -3.99 -26.15 -63.72
N GLY A 17 -5.17 -25.99 -63.08
CA GLY A 17 -6.12 -27.12 -62.93
C GLY A 17 -7.22 -27.04 -61.85
N HIS A 18 -8.36 -26.42 -62.20
CA HIS A 18 -9.74 -26.77 -61.81
C HIS A 18 -10.29 -26.61 -60.36
N ALA A 19 -11.19 -25.62 -60.26
CA ALA A 19 -12.59 -25.68 -59.77
C ALA A 19 -12.94 -26.27 -58.39
N CYS A 20 -13.52 -25.45 -57.50
CA CYS A 20 -14.95 -25.51 -57.12
C CYS A 20 -15.27 -24.37 -56.12
N GLY A 21 -16.50 -23.89 -56.14
CA GLY A 21 -16.89 -22.58 -55.60
C GLY A 21 -17.15 -22.52 -54.10
N LEU A 22 -17.13 -21.30 -53.58
CA LEU A 22 -18.15 -20.74 -52.69
C LEU A 22 -17.83 -19.26 -52.49
N ALA A 23 -18.74 -18.42 -52.98
CA ALA A 23 -18.76 -17.00 -52.71
C ALA A 23 -18.93 -16.79 -51.20
N LEU A 24 -17.88 -16.33 -50.54
CA LEU A 24 -17.98 -15.69 -49.24
C LEU A 24 -17.54 -14.25 -49.41
N THR A 25 -18.57 -13.42 -49.47
CA THR A 25 -18.56 -11.97 -49.45
C THR A 25 -17.55 -11.44 -48.44
N CYS A 26 -16.62 -10.64 -48.95
CA CYS A 26 -15.81 -9.73 -48.16
C CYS A 26 -16.74 -8.66 -47.57
N SER A 27 -17.37 -8.96 -46.44
CA SER A 27 -18.28 -8.07 -45.73
C SER A 27 -17.96 -8.11 -44.25
N ALA A 28 -17.15 -7.15 -43.80
CA ALA A 28 -17.25 -6.45 -42.51
C ALA A 28 -15.87 -5.91 -42.09
N LEU A 29 -15.45 -4.80 -42.73
CA LEU A 29 -14.82 -3.76 -41.94
C LEU A 29 -15.90 -3.29 -40.96
N ALA A 30 -15.91 -3.83 -39.74
CA ALA A 30 -16.77 -3.35 -38.68
C ALA A 30 -16.48 -1.86 -38.50
N GLN A 31 -17.40 -1.02 -38.96
CA GLN A 31 -17.38 0.42 -38.74
C GLN A 31 -17.23 0.63 -37.24
N ALA A 32 -16.12 1.26 -36.82
CA ALA A 32 -15.93 1.61 -35.42
C ALA A 32 -17.17 2.42 -34.98
N PRO A 33 -17.88 2.05 -33.90
CA PRO A 33 -19.20 2.60 -33.53
C PRO A 33 -19.23 4.10 -33.21
N CYS A 34 -18.11 4.81 -33.41
CA CYS A 34 -17.90 6.24 -33.19
C CYS A 34 -17.06 6.93 -34.31
N GLY A 35 -16.72 6.24 -35.41
CA GLY A 35 -15.76 6.79 -36.38
C GLY A 35 -14.32 6.91 -35.87
N GLY A 36 -14.00 6.22 -34.78
CA GLY A 36 -12.70 6.27 -34.07
C GLY A 36 -12.78 7.10 -32.79
N LEU A 37 -12.06 6.66 -31.75
CA LEU A 37 -12.02 7.33 -30.44
C LEU A 37 -10.61 7.85 -30.17
N TYR A 38 -10.50 9.04 -29.60
CA TYR A 38 -9.27 9.50 -28.97
C TYR A 38 -9.39 9.36 -27.44
N VAL A 39 -8.27 9.02 -26.80
CA VAL A 39 -8.14 8.98 -25.34
C VAL A 39 -6.81 9.64 -25.01
N GLY A 40 -6.85 10.73 -24.25
CA GLY A 40 -5.64 11.43 -23.83
C GLY A 40 -5.92 12.84 -23.33
N HIS A 41 -4.94 13.42 -22.63
CA HIS A 41 -5.02 14.79 -22.09
C HIS A 41 -6.27 15.05 -21.23
N GLY A 42 -6.80 14.03 -20.54
CA GLY A 42 -7.99 14.15 -19.70
C GLY A 42 -9.30 14.29 -20.48
N ALA A 43 -9.33 13.91 -21.76
CA ALA A 43 -10.53 13.87 -22.59
C ALA A 43 -10.65 12.56 -23.36
N VAL A 44 -11.90 12.13 -23.56
CA VAL A 44 -12.24 10.99 -24.40
C VAL A 44 -13.42 11.37 -25.29
N GLY A 45 -13.39 10.91 -26.53
CA GLY A 45 -14.52 11.13 -27.43
C GLY A 45 -14.25 10.66 -28.85
N PRO A 46 -15.26 10.73 -29.71
CA PRO A 46 -15.10 10.48 -31.13
C PRO A 46 -14.23 11.55 -31.79
N THR A 47 -13.62 11.18 -32.91
CA THR A 47 -12.98 12.14 -33.83
C THR A 47 -14.01 13.10 -34.45
N ALA A 48 -15.24 12.64 -34.64
CA ALA A 48 -16.40 13.46 -34.98
C ALA A 48 -17.06 14.07 -33.73
N PRO A 49 -17.68 15.26 -33.82
CA PRO A 49 -18.43 15.84 -32.70
C PRO A 49 -19.61 14.95 -32.27
N LEU A 50 -19.80 14.81 -30.96
CA LEU A 50 -21.00 14.19 -30.39
C LEU A 50 -22.23 15.06 -30.63
N GLN A 51 -23.39 14.41 -30.79
CA GLN A 51 -24.66 15.10 -31.01
C GLN A 51 -25.06 15.92 -29.78
N VAL A 52 -25.42 17.18 -30.01
CA VAL A 52 -25.89 18.11 -28.97
C VAL A 52 -27.41 17.99 -28.84
N THR A 53 -27.87 16.79 -28.50
CA THR A 53 -29.29 16.45 -28.33
C THR A 53 -29.50 15.66 -27.04
N ALA A 54 -30.69 15.76 -26.47
CA ALA A 54 -31.10 14.97 -25.31
C ALA A 54 -31.73 13.61 -25.71
N THR A 55 -32.11 13.45 -26.98
CA THR A 55 -32.68 12.21 -27.53
C THR A 55 -31.59 11.47 -28.30
N LEU A 56 -30.93 10.54 -27.62
CA LEU A 56 -29.84 9.73 -28.19
C LEU A 56 -30.40 8.57 -29.03
N ASP A 57 -29.85 8.37 -30.21
CA ASP A 57 -30.23 7.26 -31.09
C ASP A 57 -29.38 6.00 -30.86
N GLY A 58 -29.61 4.95 -31.65
CA GLY A 58 -28.84 3.70 -31.53
C GLY A 58 -27.34 3.85 -31.80
N SER A 59 -26.95 4.80 -32.65
CA SER A 59 -25.55 5.10 -32.94
C SER A 59 -24.90 5.83 -31.76
N ASP A 60 -25.60 6.80 -31.16
CA ASP A 60 -25.14 7.51 -29.96
C ASP A 60 -24.92 6.54 -28.78
N LEU A 61 -25.84 5.59 -28.58
CA LEU A 61 -25.73 4.57 -27.54
C LEU A 61 -24.57 3.60 -27.79
N ALA A 62 -24.38 3.18 -29.05
CA ALA A 62 -23.22 2.38 -29.43
C ALA A 62 -21.91 3.13 -29.17
N CYS A 63 -21.90 4.45 -29.41
CA CYS A 63 -20.73 5.27 -29.16
C CYS A 63 -20.46 5.47 -27.66
N ALA A 64 -21.49 5.72 -26.86
CA ALA A 64 -21.39 5.78 -25.39
C ALA A 64 -20.80 4.47 -24.81
N LYS A 65 -21.18 3.31 -25.38
CA LYS A 65 -20.62 2.01 -24.99
C LYS A 65 -19.12 1.90 -25.28
N ALA A 66 -18.68 2.35 -26.46
CA ALA A 66 -17.27 2.33 -26.83
C ALA A 66 -16.43 3.29 -25.95
N ILE A 67 -16.95 4.48 -25.65
CA ILE A 67 -16.32 5.44 -24.72
C ILE A 67 -16.20 4.82 -23.31
N THR A 68 -17.26 4.16 -22.85
CA THR A 68 -17.29 3.48 -21.55
C THR A 68 -16.27 2.35 -21.47
N GLN A 69 -16.08 1.58 -22.53
CA GLN A 69 -15.07 0.53 -22.59
C GLN A 69 -13.65 1.09 -22.45
N GLN A 70 -13.36 2.23 -23.11
CA GLN A 70 -12.06 2.90 -22.98
C GLN A 70 -11.84 3.45 -21.56
N LEU A 71 -12.84 4.13 -21.00
CA LEU A 71 -12.77 4.68 -19.64
C LEU A 71 -12.63 3.59 -18.57
N SER A 72 -13.28 2.44 -18.76
CA SER A 72 -13.20 1.32 -17.82
C SER A 72 -11.82 0.65 -17.80
N ALA A 73 -11.00 0.83 -18.85
CA ALA A 73 -9.63 0.35 -18.89
C ALA A 73 -8.65 1.22 -18.06
N ILE A 74 -9.08 2.41 -17.61
CA ILE A 74 -8.24 3.36 -16.86
C ILE A 74 -8.30 3.02 -15.36
N ALA A 75 -7.30 2.32 -14.86
CA ALA A 75 -7.23 1.87 -13.46
C ALA A 75 -7.35 3.02 -12.43
N ALA A 76 -6.84 4.21 -12.76
CA ALA A 76 -6.84 5.38 -11.88
C ALA A 76 -7.99 6.37 -12.15
N LEU A 77 -9.07 5.94 -12.83
CA LEU A 77 -10.20 6.79 -13.16
C LEU A 77 -10.98 7.20 -11.89
N ARG A 78 -10.93 8.49 -11.53
CA ARG A 78 -11.63 9.01 -10.34
C ARG A 78 -13.00 9.59 -10.68
N SER A 79 -13.06 10.39 -11.74
CA SER A 79 -14.30 11.03 -12.18
C SER A 79 -14.33 11.21 -13.70
N VAL A 80 -15.55 11.27 -14.24
CA VAL A 80 -15.87 11.55 -15.63
C VAL A 80 -16.87 12.70 -15.64
N THR A 81 -16.58 13.75 -16.40
CA THR A 81 -17.44 14.92 -16.52
C THR A 81 -17.94 15.02 -17.95
N VAL A 82 -19.27 14.98 -18.11
CA VAL A 82 -19.95 15.21 -19.37
C VAL A 82 -20.37 16.68 -19.40
N ALA A 83 -19.76 17.46 -20.28
CA ALA A 83 -20.04 18.88 -20.44
C ALA A 83 -20.74 19.13 -21.77
N ALA A 84 -21.96 19.68 -21.73
CA ALA A 84 -22.67 20.12 -22.93
C ALA A 84 -22.73 21.64 -23.00
N ARG A 85 -22.07 22.20 -24.03
CA ARG A 85 -22.10 23.62 -24.37
C ARG A 85 -23.19 23.87 -25.39
N VAL A 86 -24.05 24.83 -25.09
CA VAL A 86 -25.15 25.31 -25.93
C VAL A 86 -25.15 26.83 -25.93
N SER A 87 -25.98 27.46 -26.76
CA SER A 87 -26.15 28.92 -26.72
C SER A 87 -26.63 29.38 -25.33
N GLU A 88 -26.34 30.63 -24.96
CA GLU A 88 -26.74 31.16 -23.66
C GLU A 88 -28.25 31.07 -23.42
N ALA A 89 -29.05 31.38 -24.44
CA ALA A 89 -30.50 31.25 -24.40
C ALA A 89 -30.95 29.79 -24.11
N GLN A 90 -30.32 28.81 -24.76
CA GLN A 90 -30.60 27.39 -24.52
C GLN A 90 -30.11 26.91 -23.15
N ARG A 91 -29.00 27.45 -22.65
CA ARG A 91 -28.46 27.15 -21.32
C ARG A 91 -29.38 27.69 -20.23
N ALA A 92 -29.86 28.93 -20.36
CA ALA A 92 -30.84 29.52 -19.45
C ALA A 92 -32.15 28.72 -19.42
N ALA A 93 -32.54 28.13 -20.55
CA ALA A 93 -33.68 27.20 -20.65
C ALA A 93 -33.38 25.76 -20.16
N GLY A 94 -32.21 25.49 -19.56
CA GLY A 94 -31.84 24.19 -19.00
C GLY A 94 -31.44 23.12 -20.03
N ARG A 95 -31.44 23.42 -21.34
CA ARG A 95 -31.16 22.43 -22.39
C ARG A 95 -29.76 21.85 -22.32
N GLY A 96 -28.76 22.66 -21.94
CA GLY A 96 -27.39 22.17 -21.78
C GLY A 96 -27.31 21.04 -20.76
N LEU A 97 -27.98 21.18 -19.61
CA LEU A 97 -27.95 20.17 -18.57
C LEU A 97 -28.73 18.91 -18.98
N GLN A 98 -29.83 19.07 -19.73
CA GLN A 98 -30.58 17.94 -20.28
C GLN A 98 -29.71 17.11 -21.24
N VAL A 99 -29.00 17.77 -22.17
CA VAL A 99 -28.08 17.10 -23.11
C VAL A 99 -26.95 16.38 -22.36
N ALA A 100 -26.29 17.07 -21.43
CA ALA A 100 -25.20 16.47 -20.64
C ALA A 100 -25.69 15.28 -19.81
N SER A 101 -26.90 15.37 -19.24
CA SER A 101 -27.47 14.30 -18.42
C SER A 101 -27.85 13.08 -19.26
N ALA A 102 -28.39 13.27 -20.47
CA ALA A 102 -28.69 12.16 -21.37
C ALA A 102 -27.44 11.34 -21.71
N TRP A 103 -26.35 12.02 -22.08
CA TRP A 103 -25.06 11.37 -22.33
C TRP A 103 -24.48 10.73 -21.06
N ALA A 104 -24.54 11.39 -19.90
CA ALA A 104 -24.10 10.81 -18.64
C ALA A 104 -24.86 9.53 -18.28
N GLN A 105 -26.19 9.53 -18.46
CA GLN A 105 -27.03 8.35 -18.25
C GLN A 105 -26.69 7.22 -19.22
N ALA A 106 -26.40 7.52 -20.48
CA ALA A 106 -25.95 6.53 -21.45
C ALA A 106 -24.61 5.88 -21.05
N LEU A 107 -23.64 6.66 -20.55
CA LEU A 107 -22.37 6.12 -20.05
C LEU A 107 -22.56 5.25 -18.80
N VAL A 108 -23.47 5.65 -17.89
CA VAL A 108 -23.81 4.86 -16.70
C VAL A 108 -24.50 3.55 -17.09
N ALA A 109 -25.48 3.61 -18.00
CA ALA A 109 -26.16 2.42 -18.54
C ALA A 109 -25.20 1.47 -19.28
N ALA A 110 -24.13 2.01 -19.87
CA ALA A 110 -23.08 1.23 -20.51
C ALA A 110 -22.06 0.62 -19.53
N GLY A 111 -22.10 0.96 -18.24
CA GLY A 111 -21.32 0.30 -17.18
C GLY A 111 -20.44 1.20 -16.32
N LEU A 112 -20.40 2.53 -16.52
CA LEU A 112 -19.67 3.41 -15.61
C LEU A 112 -20.40 3.55 -14.26
N PRO A 113 -19.70 3.55 -13.11
CA PRO A 113 -20.32 3.79 -11.82
C PRO A 113 -20.94 5.19 -11.76
N ALA A 114 -22.23 5.28 -11.45
CA ALA A 114 -22.95 6.57 -11.36
C ALA A 114 -22.25 7.58 -10.43
N ALA A 115 -21.65 7.11 -9.33
CA ALA A 115 -20.90 7.95 -8.38
C ALA A 115 -19.66 8.65 -8.98
N ARG A 116 -19.19 8.23 -10.16
CA ARG A 116 -18.03 8.82 -10.85
C ARG A 116 -18.42 9.74 -12.01
N VAL A 117 -19.68 9.76 -12.44
CA VAL A 117 -20.12 10.52 -13.63
C VAL A 117 -20.87 11.78 -13.20
N VAL A 118 -20.44 12.94 -13.71
CA VAL A 118 -21.06 14.24 -13.41
C VAL A 118 -21.45 14.91 -14.73
N ALA A 119 -22.70 15.37 -14.83
CA ALA A 119 -23.20 16.14 -15.96
C ALA A 119 -23.17 17.64 -15.63
N VAL A 120 -22.65 18.47 -16.53
CA VAL A 120 -22.55 19.92 -16.36
C VAL A 120 -22.89 20.68 -17.64
N ALA A 121 -23.40 21.89 -17.48
CA ALA A 121 -23.72 22.82 -18.57
C ALA A 121 -22.95 24.14 -18.38
N PRO A 122 -21.66 24.19 -18.78
CA PRO A 122 -20.82 25.37 -18.56
C PRO A 122 -21.25 26.54 -19.45
N LEU A 123 -20.74 27.73 -19.13
CA LEU A 123 -20.84 28.89 -20.02
C LEU A 123 -20.06 28.62 -21.32
N THR A 124 -20.66 29.00 -22.44
CA THR A 124 -20.07 28.91 -23.77
C THR A 124 -19.48 30.28 -24.14
N ALA A 125 -18.23 30.32 -24.60
CA ALA A 125 -17.64 31.58 -25.04
C ALA A 125 -18.34 32.10 -26.32
N LEU A 126 -18.31 33.42 -26.53
CA LEU A 126 -18.88 34.05 -27.72
C LEU A 126 -18.27 33.44 -29.00
N GLY A 127 -19.13 32.90 -29.87
CA GLY A 127 -18.73 32.30 -31.15
C GLY A 127 -18.32 30.83 -31.09
N GLU A 128 -18.29 30.18 -29.92
CA GLU A 128 -18.06 28.72 -29.86
C GLU A 128 -19.29 27.94 -30.32
N PRO A 129 -19.14 26.92 -31.20
CA PRO A 129 -20.24 26.08 -31.61
C PRO A 129 -20.71 25.19 -30.44
N PRO A 130 -22.01 24.83 -30.39
CA PRO A 130 -22.51 23.84 -29.44
C PRO A 130 -21.72 22.53 -29.52
N SER A 131 -21.40 21.93 -28.39
CA SER A 131 -20.64 20.68 -28.34
C SER A 131 -20.89 19.89 -27.07
N VAL A 132 -20.75 18.57 -27.15
CA VAL A 132 -20.63 17.70 -25.97
C VAL A 132 -19.19 17.22 -25.86
N ARG A 133 -18.60 17.40 -24.68
CA ARG A 133 -17.24 16.96 -24.36
C ARG A 133 -17.27 16.05 -23.13
N ILE A 134 -16.57 14.93 -23.21
CA ILE A 134 -16.41 14.00 -22.09
C ILE A 134 -14.97 14.12 -21.60
N ALA A 135 -14.80 14.79 -20.46
CA ALA A 135 -13.53 14.88 -19.77
C ALA A 135 -13.46 13.81 -18.69
N TYR A 136 -12.25 13.40 -18.35
CA TYR A 136 -12.03 12.45 -17.27
C TYR A 136 -10.80 12.85 -16.45
N PHE A 137 -10.85 12.54 -15.16
CA PHE A 137 -9.76 12.82 -14.24
C PHE A 137 -9.12 11.52 -13.77
N GLU A 138 -7.83 11.39 -14.06
CA GLU A 138 -6.96 10.35 -13.53
C GLU A 138 -6.30 10.86 -12.27
N GLN A 139 -6.37 10.11 -11.18
CA GLN A 139 -5.45 10.35 -10.07
C GLN A 139 -4.10 9.72 -10.43
N ARG A 140 -3.25 10.44 -11.16
CA ARG A 140 -1.88 9.99 -11.46
C ARG A 140 -1.11 9.80 -10.16
N GLY A 141 -0.68 8.56 -9.92
CA GLY A 141 0.28 8.11 -8.89
C GLY A 141 0.14 8.81 -7.54
N ALA A 142 -0.59 8.21 -6.61
CA ALA A 142 -0.53 8.63 -5.22
C ALA A 142 0.95 8.78 -4.80
N ARG A 143 1.30 9.94 -4.22
CA ARG A 143 2.67 10.23 -3.81
C ARG A 143 3.19 9.05 -3.00
N THR A 144 4.38 8.56 -3.36
CA THR A 144 5.03 7.51 -2.58
C THR A 144 5.28 8.04 -1.17
N VAL A 145 4.67 7.39 -0.18
CA VAL A 145 4.82 7.73 1.23
C VAL A 145 5.63 6.69 1.99
N ALA A 146 5.78 5.49 1.41
CA ALA A 146 6.63 4.44 1.94
C ALA A 146 7.20 3.56 0.83
N VAL A 147 8.25 2.81 1.15
CA VAL A 147 8.80 1.75 0.31
C VAL A 147 9.02 0.49 1.14
N LEU A 148 8.84 -0.69 0.53
CA LEU A 148 9.21 -1.95 1.17
C LEU A 148 10.74 -2.09 1.15
N ALA A 149 11.41 -1.71 2.23
CA ALA A 149 12.86 -1.74 2.31
C ALA A 149 13.42 -3.16 2.41
N ALA A 150 12.70 -4.05 3.10
CA ALA A 150 13.08 -5.45 3.23
C ALA A 150 11.87 -6.31 3.58
N ALA A 151 11.95 -7.61 3.27
CA ALA A 151 10.94 -8.58 3.66
C ALA A 151 11.58 -9.97 3.86
N SER A 152 10.98 -10.75 4.75
CA SER A 152 11.21 -12.18 4.92
C SER A 152 9.84 -12.86 4.93
N GLY A 153 9.65 -13.93 4.15
CA GLY A 153 8.33 -14.54 3.97
C GLY A 153 7.38 -13.71 3.09
N THR A 154 6.07 -13.98 3.21
CA THR A 154 5.06 -13.38 2.35
C THR A 154 4.55 -12.06 2.91
N VAL A 155 4.67 -10.99 2.11
CA VAL A 155 4.11 -9.66 2.39
C VAL A 155 3.16 -9.32 1.27
N THR A 156 1.96 -8.86 1.63
CA THR A 156 0.95 -8.41 0.67
C THR A 156 0.56 -6.96 0.94
N PHE A 157 0.11 -6.25 -0.09
CA PHE A 157 -0.28 -4.85 -0.02
C PHE A 157 -1.46 -4.51 -0.94
N GLY A 158 -2.10 -3.37 -0.70
CA GLY A 158 -3.13 -2.80 -1.57
C GLY A 158 -4.10 -1.87 -0.85
N THR A 159 -4.95 -1.20 -1.61
CA THR A 159 -5.93 -0.23 -1.07
C THR A 159 -7.10 -0.89 -0.36
N ASP A 160 -7.46 -2.12 -0.76
CA ASP A 160 -8.55 -2.91 -0.19
C ASP A 160 -7.97 -4.08 0.63
N PRO A 161 -8.21 -4.13 1.96
CA PRO A 161 -7.69 -5.21 2.81
C PRO A 161 -8.24 -6.59 2.44
N ALA A 162 -9.36 -6.69 1.71
CA ALA A 162 -9.90 -7.96 1.23
C ALA A 162 -9.21 -8.48 -0.05
N ARG A 163 -8.41 -7.65 -0.74
CA ARG A 163 -7.83 -7.95 -2.05
C ARG A 163 -6.35 -7.57 -2.13
N LEU A 164 -5.58 -7.90 -1.10
CA LEU A 164 -4.15 -7.64 -1.05
C LEU A 164 -3.37 -8.54 -2.01
N GLN A 165 -2.35 -7.98 -2.64
CA GLN A 165 -1.49 -8.67 -3.60
C GLN A 165 -0.05 -8.76 -3.09
N PRO A 166 0.73 -9.79 -3.47
CA PRO A 166 2.14 -9.87 -3.09
C PRO A 166 2.93 -8.62 -3.50
N ILE A 167 3.76 -8.10 -2.60
CA ILE A 167 4.63 -6.95 -2.84
C ILE A 167 6.09 -7.37 -2.98
N ARG A 168 6.85 -6.68 -3.84
CA ARG A 168 8.29 -6.89 -4.00
C ARG A 168 9.07 -5.88 -3.18
N ILE A 169 10.25 -6.27 -2.70
CA ILE A 169 11.20 -5.35 -2.07
C ILE A 169 11.53 -4.22 -3.06
N GLY A 170 11.59 -2.99 -2.56
CA GLY A 170 11.78 -1.77 -3.34
C GLY A 170 10.49 -1.18 -3.92
N ALA A 171 9.35 -1.88 -3.83
CA ALA A 171 8.10 -1.36 -4.36
C ALA A 171 7.62 -0.12 -3.57
N PRO A 172 7.19 0.94 -4.27
CA PRO A 172 6.61 2.12 -3.64
C PRO A 172 5.19 1.83 -3.16
N MET A 173 4.80 2.48 -2.07
CA MET A 173 3.47 2.44 -1.50
C MET A 173 2.89 3.84 -1.36
N ALA A 174 1.59 3.93 -1.54
CA ALA A 174 0.80 5.13 -1.43
C ALA A 174 0.19 5.28 -0.03
N ALA A 175 -0.28 6.50 0.26
CA ALA A 175 -1.12 6.70 1.43
C ALA A 175 -2.39 5.86 1.30
N TYR A 176 -2.85 5.36 2.44
CA TYR A 176 -4.00 4.47 2.61
C TYR A 176 -3.82 3.04 2.09
N ASP A 177 -2.63 2.68 1.59
CA ASP A 177 -2.31 1.27 1.34
C ASP A 177 -2.24 0.50 2.65
N HIS A 178 -2.82 -0.69 2.63
CA HIS A 178 -2.67 -1.69 3.66
C HIS A 178 -1.43 -2.52 3.37
N VAL A 179 -0.74 -2.91 4.43
CA VAL A 179 0.38 -3.84 4.38
C VAL A 179 0.08 -4.97 5.34
N GLN A 180 0.17 -6.20 4.86
CA GLN A 180 -0.02 -7.40 5.64
C GLN A 180 1.19 -8.31 5.54
N THR A 181 1.62 -8.81 6.70
CA THR A 181 2.61 -9.88 6.82
C THR A 181 1.88 -11.19 7.14
N SER A 182 2.27 -12.28 6.49
CA SER A 182 1.78 -13.61 6.84
C SER A 182 2.37 -14.10 8.15
N ASP A 183 1.97 -15.30 8.57
CA ASP A 183 2.62 -15.99 9.68
C ASP A 183 4.10 -16.24 9.35
N GLY A 184 4.97 -16.03 10.34
CA GLY A 184 6.42 -16.12 10.19
C GLY A 184 7.08 -15.06 9.28
N ALA A 185 6.30 -14.17 8.66
CA ALA A 185 6.84 -13.13 7.78
C ALA A 185 7.21 -11.86 8.55
N THR A 186 8.20 -11.13 8.04
CA THR A 186 8.59 -9.82 8.55
C THR A 186 8.69 -8.84 7.39
N ALA A 187 8.36 -7.58 7.65
CA ALA A 187 8.45 -6.51 6.64
C ALA A 187 9.06 -5.26 7.26
N LYS A 188 10.01 -4.65 6.56
CA LYS A 188 10.51 -3.33 6.91
C LYS A 188 10.01 -2.29 5.92
N LEU A 189 9.31 -1.30 6.44
CA LEU A 189 8.83 -0.14 5.69
C LEU A 189 9.73 1.05 5.99
N LEU A 190 10.19 1.73 4.93
CA LEU A 190 10.86 3.03 5.05
C LEU A 190 9.87 4.10 4.59
N LEU A 191 9.56 5.04 5.48
CA LEU A 191 8.62 6.13 5.24
C LEU A 191 9.32 7.33 4.60
N ALA A 192 8.56 8.18 3.92
CA ALA A 192 9.07 9.34 3.21
C ALA A 192 9.70 10.43 4.11
N ASP A 193 9.41 10.42 5.42
CA ASP A 193 10.02 11.29 6.43
C ASP A 193 11.35 10.73 6.99
N GLY A 194 11.80 9.58 6.47
CA GLY A 194 12.99 8.87 6.94
C GLY A 194 12.75 7.98 8.16
N SER A 195 11.54 7.96 8.73
CA SER A 195 11.16 7.02 9.77
C SER A 195 11.07 5.61 9.21
N SER A 196 11.21 4.59 10.07
CA SER A 196 11.09 3.19 9.63
C SER A 196 10.23 2.35 10.56
N LEU A 197 9.47 1.43 9.98
CA LEU A 197 8.60 0.48 10.69
C LEU A 197 9.08 -0.93 10.41
N LEU A 198 9.35 -1.70 11.45
CA LEU A 198 9.60 -3.13 11.37
C LEU A 198 8.33 -3.87 11.83
N CYS A 199 7.66 -4.53 10.88
CA CYS A 199 6.44 -5.28 11.10
C CYS A 199 6.80 -6.74 11.40
N ALA A 200 6.35 -7.23 12.56
CA ALA A 200 6.45 -8.63 12.92
C ALA A 200 5.41 -9.47 12.18
N ALA A 201 5.45 -10.79 12.37
CA ALA A 201 4.49 -11.73 11.79
C ALA A 201 3.04 -11.38 12.11
N SER A 202 2.15 -11.75 11.19
CA SER A 202 0.69 -11.63 11.32
C SER A 202 0.22 -10.18 11.57
N THR A 203 1.02 -9.20 11.15
CA THR A 203 0.71 -7.77 11.26
C THR A 203 -0.11 -7.28 10.08
N LEU A 204 -1.14 -6.49 10.36
CA LEU A 204 -1.90 -5.72 9.38
C LEU A 204 -1.93 -4.26 9.82
N LEU A 205 -1.41 -3.39 8.95
CA LEU A 205 -1.43 -1.94 9.15
C LEU A 205 -1.91 -1.23 7.89
N ARG A 206 -2.30 0.02 8.02
CA ARG A 206 -2.50 0.95 6.91
C ARG A 206 -1.62 2.17 7.07
N ILE A 207 -0.92 2.51 6.00
CA ILE A 207 -0.06 3.69 5.95
C ILE A 207 -0.96 4.91 5.83
N GLY A 208 -0.89 5.85 6.76
CA GLY A 208 -1.68 7.08 6.67
C GLY A 208 -1.05 8.11 5.74
N ALA A 209 -1.82 9.16 5.47
CA ALA A 209 -1.30 10.36 4.81
C ALA A 209 -0.67 11.32 5.84
N VAL A 210 0.02 12.34 5.33
CA VAL A 210 0.34 13.52 6.12
C VAL A 210 -0.94 14.36 6.22
N GLU A 211 -1.50 14.45 7.42
CA GLU A 211 -2.73 15.20 7.71
C GLU A 211 -2.41 16.45 8.53
N LEU A 212 -3.33 17.41 8.59
CA LEU A 212 -3.26 18.53 9.53
C LEU A 212 -4.21 18.24 10.70
N ASN A 213 -3.71 18.33 11.93
CA ASN A 213 -4.58 18.28 13.09
C ASN A 213 -5.33 19.60 13.30
N SER A 214 -6.20 19.65 14.32
CA SER A 214 -6.96 20.85 14.70
C SER A 214 -6.09 22.08 15.02
N ALA A 215 -4.82 21.87 15.39
CA ALA A 215 -3.84 22.92 15.64
C ALA A 215 -3.00 23.27 14.39
N LEU A 216 -3.43 22.84 13.20
CA LEU A 216 -2.74 23.02 11.91
C LEU A 216 -1.30 22.48 11.89
N LYS A 217 -1.00 21.49 12.73
CA LYS A 217 0.27 20.77 12.72
C LYS A 217 0.16 19.53 11.85
N ARG A 218 1.23 19.25 11.10
CA ARG A 218 1.35 18.03 10.30
C ARG A 218 1.39 16.81 11.22
N VAL A 219 0.63 15.78 10.88
CA VAL A 219 0.60 14.49 11.58
C VAL A 219 0.84 13.39 10.56
N ILE A 220 1.81 12.53 10.84
CA ILE A 220 2.02 11.28 10.11
C ILE A 220 1.34 10.20 10.91
N LYS A 221 0.32 9.58 10.32
CA LYS A 221 -0.50 8.58 10.99
C LYS A 221 -0.22 7.19 10.44
N ILE A 222 -0.17 6.19 11.30
CA ILE A 222 -0.14 4.77 10.94
C ILE A 222 -1.28 4.09 11.68
N ASP A 223 -2.19 3.44 10.97
CA ASP A 223 -3.25 2.64 11.59
C ASP A 223 -2.74 1.20 11.75
N LEU A 224 -2.59 0.71 12.97
CA LEU A 224 -2.22 -0.67 13.27
C LEU A 224 -3.46 -1.43 13.72
N TYR A 225 -3.93 -2.37 12.88
CA TYR A 225 -5.15 -3.12 13.14
C TYR A 225 -4.91 -4.38 13.97
N ARG A 226 -3.78 -5.08 13.73
CA ARG A 226 -3.35 -6.25 14.50
C ARG A 226 -1.84 -6.48 14.34
N GLY A 227 -1.28 -7.27 15.24
CA GLY A 227 0.14 -7.65 15.21
C GLY A 227 1.03 -6.65 15.95
N ARG A 228 2.31 -6.63 15.60
CA ARG A 228 3.33 -5.85 16.32
C ARG A 228 4.24 -5.12 15.36
N ILE A 229 4.53 -3.86 15.67
CA ILE A 229 5.50 -3.05 14.95
C ILE A 229 6.53 -2.45 15.91
N GLU A 230 7.79 -2.40 15.48
CA GLU A 230 8.81 -1.54 16.06
C GLU A 230 8.98 -0.31 15.16
N ALA A 231 8.73 0.87 15.71
CA ALA A 231 8.86 2.14 15.02
C ALA A 231 10.15 2.85 15.46
N ARG A 232 10.97 3.25 14.49
CA ARG A 232 12.09 4.17 14.67
C ARG A 232 11.72 5.47 13.97
N VAL A 233 11.19 6.42 14.74
CA VAL A 233 10.70 7.70 14.22
C VAL A 233 11.83 8.71 14.19
N THR A 234 12.07 9.29 13.04
CA THR A 234 13.10 10.33 12.87
C THR A 234 12.65 11.61 13.58
N PRO A 235 13.48 12.22 14.45
CA PRO A 235 13.17 13.50 15.05
C PRO A 235 12.91 14.55 13.96
N ASN A 236 11.78 15.23 14.06
CA ASN A 236 11.38 16.21 13.06
C ASN A 236 11.43 17.64 13.64
N HIS A 237 12.29 18.48 13.07
CA HIS A 237 12.43 19.89 13.47
C HIS A 237 11.25 20.77 13.04
N SER A 238 10.40 20.31 12.11
CA SER A 238 9.20 21.02 11.65
C SER A 238 8.02 20.96 12.63
N GLY A 239 8.16 20.23 13.75
CA GLY A 239 7.11 20.09 14.76
C GLY A 239 5.96 19.16 14.36
N ALA A 240 6.12 18.39 13.27
CA ALA A 240 5.16 17.36 12.91
C ALA A 240 5.10 16.24 13.96
N LEU A 241 3.90 15.72 14.19
CA LEU A 241 3.66 14.61 15.12
C LEU A 241 3.65 13.29 14.36
N PHE A 242 4.15 12.23 14.99
CA PHE A 242 4.00 10.87 14.48
C PHE A 242 3.06 10.12 15.42
N GLU A 243 2.01 9.52 14.86
CA GLU A 243 0.99 8.79 15.63
C GLU A 243 0.82 7.38 15.08
N ILE A 244 0.85 6.41 15.98
CA ILE A 244 0.36 5.05 15.72
C ILE A 244 -1.01 4.94 16.38
N VAL A 245 -2.02 4.72 15.56
CA VAL A 245 -3.42 4.58 15.98
C VAL A 245 -3.76 3.11 15.97
N THR A 246 -4.25 2.61 17.09
CA THR A 246 -4.79 1.26 17.24
C THR A 246 -6.29 1.33 17.50
N PRO A 247 -7.02 0.21 17.54
CA PRO A 247 -8.45 0.23 17.87
C PRO A 247 -8.77 0.84 19.24
N THR A 248 -7.83 0.76 20.20
CA THR A 248 -8.08 1.17 21.58
C THR A 248 -7.25 2.36 22.07
N ALA A 249 -6.24 2.80 21.34
CA ALA A 249 -5.38 3.88 21.79
C ALA A 249 -4.63 4.59 20.66
N ILE A 250 -4.01 5.71 21.01
CA ILE A 250 -3.10 6.45 20.13
C ILE A 250 -1.76 6.61 20.85
N ALA A 251 -0.68 6.20 20.19
CA ALA A 251 0.69 6.41 20.63
C ALA A 251 1.31 7.57 19.82
N GLY A 252 1.44 8.73 20.45
CA GLY A 252 2.00 9.95 19.87
C GLY A 252 3.45 10.16 20.28
N VAL A 253 4.32 10.48 19.31
CA VAL A 253 5.76 10.66 19.56
C VAL A 253 6.36 11.83 18.78
N ARG A 254 7.52 12.29 19.27
CA ARG A 254 8.43 13.20 18.56
C ARG A 254 9.85 12.64 18.62
N GLY A 255 10.24 11.85 17.61
CA GLY A 255 11.59 11.29 17.54
C GLY A 255 11.87 10.23 18.61
N THR A 256 11.25 9.05 18.45
CA THR A 256 11.25 7.99 19.47
C THR A 256 11.49 6.63 18.81
N ARG A 257 12.14 5.71 19.51
CA ARG A 257 12.16 4.28 19.16
C ARG A 257 11.27 3.54 20.14
N PHE A 258 10.24 2.89 19.64
CA PHE A 258 9.23 2.24 20.47
C PHE A 258 8.57 1.09 19.73
N ARG A 259 7.90 0.23 20.48
CA ARG A 259 7.15 -0.90 19.96
C ARG A 259 5.68 -0.69 20.30
N VAL A 260 4.81 -1.09 19.38
CA VAL A 260 3.36 -1.13 19.58
C VAL A 260 2.85 -2.50 19.16
N ALA A 261 2.03 -3.12 19.98
CA ALA A 261 1.36 -4.36 19.66
C ALA A 261 -0.13 -4.28 19.93
N VAL A 262 -0.90 -4.79 18.97
CA VAL A 262 -2.33 -5.00 19.09
C VAL A 262 -2.56 -6.49 19.32
N THR A 263 -3.10 -6.81 20.49
CA THR A 263 -3.27 -8.18 21.00
C THR A 263 -4.74 -8.45 21.34
N ALA A 264 -5.07 -9.71 21.63
CA ALA A 264 -6.45 -10.14 21.94
C ALA A 264 -7.45 -9.64 20.87
N GLU A 265 -7.15 -9.94 19.61
CA GLU A 265 -8.04 -9.62 18.46
C GLU A 265 -8.43 -8.14 18.33
N GLY A 266 -7.57 -7.23 18.78
CA GLY A 266 -7.83 -5.78 18.69
C GLY A 266 -8.24 -5.15 20.02
N ALA A 267 -8.55 -5.95 21.05
CA ALA A 267 -9.03 -5.44 22.32
C ALA A 267 -7.94 -4.76 23.17
N ASN A 268 -6.67 -5.08 22.93
CA ASN A 268 -5.58 -4.61 23.77
C ASN A 268 -4.49 -3.92 22.96
N THR A 269 -4.04 -2.76 23.41
CA THR A 269 -2.86 -2.06 22.88
C THR A 269 -1.75 -2.09 23.90
N GLN A 270 -0.56 -2.54 23.50
CA GLN A 270 0.65 -2.53 24.31
C GLN A 270 1.67 -1.61 23.67
N VAL A 271 2.35 -0.79 24.47
CA VAL A 271 3.41 0.12 24.02
C VAL A 271 4.64 -0.08 24.88
N GLU A 272 5.81 -0.24 24.25
CA GLU A 272 7.11 -0.32 24.92
C GLU A 272 8.06 0.76 24.39
N THR A 273 8.56 1.64 25.26
CA THR A 273 9.42 2.77 24.86
C THR A 273 10.90 2.40 24.99
N LEU A 274 11.62 2.30 23.88
CA LEU A 274 13.03 1.89 23.86
C LEU A 274 14.00 3.07 23.93
N SER A 275 13.60 4.23 23.41
CA SER A 275 14.34 5.50 23.53
C SER A 275 13.41 6.66 23.25
N GLY A 276 13.67 7.83 23.83
CA GLY A 276 12.77 8.99 23.74
C GLY A 276 11.58 8.85 24.68
N GLN A 277 10.43 9.36 24.25
CA GLN A 277 9.21 9.37 25.04
C GLN A 277 7.99 9.07 24.15
N VAL A 278 7.00 8.38 24.70
CA VAL A 278 5.71 8.11 24.04
C VAL A 278 4.58 8.63 24.90
N GLU A 279 3.69 9.44 24.33
CA GLU A 279 2.40 9.71 24.94
C GLU A 279 1.41 8.65 24.46
N LEU A 280 0.92 7.83 25.40
CA LEU A 280 -0.14 6.86 25.14
C LEU A 280 -1.46 7.44 25.63
N ARG A 281 -2.40 7.67 24.73
CA ARG A 281 -3.68 8.34 25.03
C ARG A 281 -4.88 7.56 24.52
N THR A 282 -5.98 7.70 25.25
CA THR A 282 -7.32 7.26 24.90
C THR A 282 -8.31 8.41 25.14
N ASP A 283 -9.60 8.15 24.97
CA ASP A 283 -10.68 9.05 25.37
C ASP A 283 -10.78 9.24 26.90
N LYS A 284 -10.26 8.29 27.69
CA LYS A 284 -10.33 8.31 29.16
C LYS A 284 -9.10 8.88 29.84
N GLY A 285 -8.05 9.21 29.10
CA GLY A 285 -6.85 9.84 29.65
C GLY A 285 -5.60 9.59 28.83
N ALA A 286 -4.49 10.13 29.31
CA ALA A 286 -3.18 9.98 28.70
C ALA A 286 -2.13 9.65 29.76
N VAL A 287 -1.12 8.92 29.34
CA VAL A 287 0.05 8.60 30.17
C VAL A 287 1.32 8.78 29.36
N LEU A 288 2.36 9.27 30.02
CA LEU A 288 3.66 9.50 29.41
C LEU A 288 4.62 8.36 29.75
N LEU A 289 5.15 7.70 28.73
CA LEU A 289 6.09 6.59 28.84
C LEU A 289 7.50 7.08 28.51
N ASN A 290 8.40 7.02 29.49
CA ASN A 290 9.81 7.31 29.29
C ASN A 290 10.56 6.08 28.76
N LYS A 291 11.79 6.29 28.32
CA LYS A 291 12.72 5.20 27.97
C LYS A 291 12.72 4.10 29.03
N GLY A 292 12.58 2.86 28.57
CA GLY A 292 12.56 1.69 29.44
C GLY A 292 11.23 1.45 30.13
N GLN A 293 10.15 2.15 29.74
CA GLN A 293 8.82 1.93 30.28
C GLN A 293 7.86 1.36 29.25
N GLY A 294 6.89 0.58 29.73
CA GLY A 294 5.76 0.09 28.95
C GLY A 294 4.43 0.44 29.60
N SER A 295 3.35 0.45 28.81
CA SER A 295 1.98 0.52 29.30
C SER A 295 1.04 -0.20 28.34
N LYS A 296 -0.10 -0.62 28.88
CA LYS A 296 -1.11 -1.41 28.18
C LYS A 296 -2.48 -0.78 28.38
N VAL A 297 -3.24 -0.67 27.30
CA VAL A 297 -4.65 -0.34 27.31
C VAL A 297 -5.41 -1.65 27.11
N THR A 298 -6.32 -1.94 28.02
CA THR A 298 -7.19 -3.14 28.00
C THR A 298 -8.66 -2.73 27.93
N SER A 299 -9.57 -3.62 28.30
CA SER A 299 -11.04 -3.40 28.30
C SER A 299 -11.52 -2.18 29.09
N SER A 300 -10.70 -1.63 30.00
CA SER A 300 -11.02 -0.38 30.70
C SER A 300 -11.00 0.84 29.78
N ASN A 301 -10.37 0.74 28.60
CA ASN A 301 -10.05 1.85 27.68
C ASN A 301 -9.28 3.01 28.33
N ALA A 302 -8.65 2.78 29.47
CA ALA A 302 -7.73 3.74 30.08
C ALA A 302 -6.29 3.20 29.97
N PRO A 303 -5.28 4.05 29.73
CA PRO A 303 -3.89 3.62 29.80
C PRO A 303 -3.55 3.10 31.19
N GLY A 304 -2.95 1.90 31.27
CA GLY A 304 -2.40 1.39 32.51
C GLY A 304 -1.24 2.26 33.03
N THR A 305 -0.94 2.12 34.32
CA THR A 305 0.22 2.80 34.91
C THR A 305 1.52 2.33 34.25
N PRO A 306 2.49 3.23 33.98
CA PRO A 306 3.73 2.84 33.33
C PRO A 306 4.53 1.88 34.22
N SER A 307 4.98 0.76 33.66
CA SER A 307 5.86 -0.20 34.31
C SER A 307 7.25 -0.17 33.68
N SER A 308 8.28 -0.54 34.44
CA SER A 308 9.63 -0.68 33.89
C SER A 308 9.72 -1.96 33.07
N LEU A 309 10.32 -1.87 31.88
CA LEU A 309 10.63 -3.01 31.04
C LEU A 309 11.72 -3.86 31.69
N VAL A 310 11.59 -5.18 31.56
CA VAL A 310 12.57 -6.13 32.05
C VAL A 310 13.93 -5.91 31.38
N GLY A 311 15.00 -6.04 32.16
CA GLY A 311 16.38 -5.90 31.69
C GLY A 311 16.77 -6.97 30.66
N PRO A 312 17.89 -6.78 29.95
CA PRO A 312 18.30 -7.69 28.89
C PRO A 312 18.79 -9.03 29.42
N ALA A 313 18.63 -10.09 28.61
CA ALA A 313 19.31 -11.36 28.82
C ALA A 313 20.84 -11.18 28.71
N VAL A 314 21.59 -11.83 29.61
CA VAL A 314 23.05 -11.72 29.71
C VAL A 314 23.73 -13.08 29.60
N GLY A 315 25.02 -13.07 29.26
CA GLY A 315 25.83 -14.30 29.14
C GLY A 315 25.39 -15.22 28.00
N LEU A 316 24.86 -14.64 26.91
CA LEU A 316 24.52 -15.39 25.71
C LEU A 316 25.73 -16.17 25.21
N GLN A 317 25.51 -17.43 24.85
CA GLN A 317 26.44 -18.30 24.15
C GLN A 317 25.69 -18.99 23.01
N PRO A 318 26.31 -19.19 21.84
CA PRO A 318 27.67 -18.79 21.46
C PRO A 318 27.76 -17.32 21.03
N GLN A 319 28.81 -16.62 21.47
CA GLN A 319 29.01 -15.19 21.14
C GLN A 319 29.61 -14.93 19.76
N LYS A 320 30.39 -15.90 19.25
CA LYS A 320 31.10 -15.83 17.96
C LYS A 320 31.48 -17.23 17.46
N GLY A 321 31.88 -17.30 16.19
CA GLY A 321 32.47 -18.51 15.60
C GLY A 321 31.48 -19.35 14.79
N ALA A 322 31.97 -20.51 14.35
CA ALA A 322 31.20 -21.52 13.63
C ALA A 322 30.40 -22.39 14.62
N VAL A 323 29.14 -22.65 14.30
CA VAL A 323 28.22 -23.45 15.13
C VAL A 323 27.43 -24.36 14.23
N LYS A 324 27.19 -25.61 14.66
CA LYS A 324 26.39 -26.54 13.87
C LYS A 324 24.92 -26.17 13.89
N GLY A 325 24.22 -26.35 12.78
CA GLY A 325 22.74 -26.39 12.79
C GLY A 325 22.23 -27.40 13.82
N GLY A 326 21.27 -26.99 14.66
CA GLY A 326 20.75 -27.79 15.77
C GLY A 326 21.54 -27.67 17.09
N ALA A 327 22.67 -26.95 17.12
CA ALA A 327 23.36 -26.63 18.37
C ALA A 327 22.48 -25.76 19.29
N VAL A 328 22.72 -25.80 20.58
CA VAL A 328 21.95 -25.03 21.58
C VAL A 328 22.63 -23.69 21.85
N ALA A 329 21.90 -22.60 21.65
CA ALA A 329 22.22 -21.29 22.19
C ALA A 329 21.57 -21.13 23.56
N GLN A 330 22.25 -20.51 24.53
CA GLN A 330 21.78 -20.39 25.92
C GLN A 330 22.17 -19.05 26.54
N TRP A 331 21.47 -18.65 27.60
CA TRP A 331 21.74 -17.43 28.38
C TRP A 331 21.33 -17.63 29.85
N HIS A 332 21.64 -16.65 30.71
CA HIS A 332 21.18 -16.69 32.10
C HIS A 332 19.69 -16.39 32.17
N GLU A 333 18.98 -17.14 33.01
CA GLU A 333 17.57 -16.91 33.30
C GLU A 333 17.33 -15.50 33.84
N VAL A 334 16.28 -14.85 33.34
CA VAL A 334 15.82 -13.55 33.81
C VAL A 334 14.61 -13.79 34.69
N ALA A 335 14.74 -13.60 36.01
CA ALA A 335 13.75 -14.05 37.01
C ALA A 335 12.30 -13.57 36.78
N THR A 336 12.10 -12.42 36.12
CA THR A 336 10.76 -11.86 35.84
C THR A 336 10.27 -12.16 34.41
N ALA A 337 11.00 -12.98 33.65
CA ALA A 337 10.64 -13.33 32.29
C ALA A 337 9.70 -14.53 32.25
N ALA A 338 8.58 -14.39 31.55
CA ALA A 338 7.66 -15.47 31.21
C ALA A 338 8.07 -16.20 29.91
N GLY A 339 9.09 -15.71 29.22
CA GLY A 339 9.65 -16.29 28.01
C GLY A 339 10.62 -15.35 27.33
N TYR A 340 11.06 -15.71 26.13
CA TYR A 340 12.05 -14.97 25.37
C TYR A 340 11.69 -14.95 23.89
N VAL A 341 12.14 -13.89 23.23
CA VAL A 341 12.14 -13.75 21.78
C VAL A 341 13.58 -13.80 21.30
N VAL A 342 13.87 -14.77 20.44
CA VAL A 342 15.14 -14.83 19.71
C VAL A 342 14.92 -14.21 18.35
N GLU A 343 15.71 -13.20 18.03
CA GLU A 343 15.71 -12.54 16.73
C GLU A 343 17.03 -12.86 16.04
N VAL A 344 16.96 -13.22 14.74
CA VAL A 344 18.13 -13.53 13.91
C VAL A 344 18.00 -12.82 12.57
N ALA A 345 19.08 -12.21 12.08
CA ALA A 345 19.11 -11.49 10.80
C ALA A 345 20.50 -11.57 10.15
N VAL A 346 20.60 -11.25 8.86
CA VAL A 346 21.90 -11.27 8.15
C VAL A 346 22.73 -9.99 8.36
N ASP A 347 22.17 -9.01 9.08
CA ASP A 347 22.84 -7.76 9.46
C ASP A 347 22.56 -7.40 10.93
N ALA A 348 23.44 -6.59 11.52
CA ALA A 348 23.38 -6.22 12.94
C ALA A 348 22.22 -5.27 13.29
N GLU A 349 21.62 -4.59 12.30
CA GLU A 349 20.46 -3.71 12.49
C GLU A 349 19.13 -4.46 12.37
N PHE A 350 19.17 -5.76 12.09
CA PHE A 350 18.00 -6.63 11.89
C PHE A 350 17.10 -6.14 10.75
N MET A 351 17.73 -5.72 9.65
CA MET A 351 17.07 -5.17 8.47
C MET A 351 16.65 -6.25 7.48
N LEU A 352 17.50 -7.25 7.27
CA LEU A 352 17.43 -8.19 6.16
C LEU A 352 17.26 -9.61 6.66
N GLN A 353 16.36 -10.34 6.01
CA GLN A 353 16.05 -11.75 6.31
C GLN A 353 15.82 -12.02 7.80
N MET A 354 15.21 -11.06 8.50
CA MET A 354 14.94 -11.18 9.92
C MET A 354 13.93 -12.29 10.18
N ARG A 355 14.24 -13.15 11.15
CA ARG A 355 13.40 -14.22 11.64
C ARG A 355 13.31 -14.16 13.16
N THR A 356 12.21 -14.67 13.70
CA THR A 356 11.88 -14.56 15.11
C THR A 356 11.37 -15.90 15.65
N TRP A 357 11.86 -16.30 16.81
CA TRP A 357 11.38 -17.47 17.55
C TRP A 357 10.94 -17.05 18.95
N HIS A 358 9.82 -17.60 19.40
CA HIS A 358 9.38 -17.49 20.79
C HIS A 358 9.77 -18.77 21.52
N VAL A 359 10.48 -18.64 22.64
CA VAL A 359 10.95 -19.76 23.46
C VAL A 359 10.59 -19.51 24.92
N ALA A 360 10.22 -20.56 25.66
CA ALA A 360 9.89 -20.45 27.08
C ALA A 360 11.16 -20.44 27.95
N ASP A 361 12.10 -21.33 27.63
CA ASP A 361 13.32 -21.55 28.39
C ASP A 361 14.45 -20.59 27.98
N PRO A 362 15.49 -20.39 28.82
CA PRO A 362 16.64 -19.57 28.48
C PRO A 362 17.62 -20.26 27.49
N GLN A 363 17.07 -20.97 26.52
CA GLN A 363 17.79 -21.69 25.48
C GLN A 363 17.00 -21.73 24.17
N TRP A 364 17.73 -21.89 23.07
CA TRP A 364 17.17 -22.01 21.72
C TRP A 364 18.01 -22.97 20.89
N GLY A 365 17.36 -23.96 20.27
CA GLY A 365 17.99 -24.80 19.26
C GLY A 365 18.17 -24.01 17.96
N ILE A 366 19.41 -23.77 17.56
CA ILE A 366 19.75 -23.01 16.35
C ILE A 366 19.15 -23.73 15.14
N ASP A 367 18.22 -23.06 14.46
CA ASP A 367 17.47 -23.64 13.36
C ASP A 367 18.39 -24.10 12.20
N PRO A 368 18.36 -25.38 11.78
CA PRO A 368 19.20 -25.89 10.69
C PRO A 368 19.02 -25.16 9.35
N SER A 369 17.89 -24.48 9.12
CA SER A 369 17.67 -23.65 7.92
C SER A 369 18.55 -22.40 7.86
N LEU A 370 19.32 -22.11 8.92
CA LEU A 370 20.29 -21.02 8.99
C LEU A 370 21.67 -21.41 8.43
N VAL A 371 21.93 -22.69 8.14
CA VAL A 371 23.23 -23.18 7.64
C VAL A 371 23.71 -22.42 6.40
N GLY A 372 25.01 -22.19 6.31
CA GLY A 372 25.70 -21.71 5.12
C GLY A 372 25.99 -20.21 5.08
N LYS A 373 25.71 -19.45 6.15
CA LYS A 373 26.07 -18.02 6.21
C LYS A 373 26.26 -17.51 7.64
N ARG A 374 26.77 -16.27 7.72
CA ARG A 374 26.88 -15.51 8.97
C ARG A 374 25.55 -14.87 9.32
N TRP A 375 25.18 -14.95 10.61
CA TRP A 375 23.98 -14.38 11.18
C TRP A 375 24.30 -13.54 12.40
N PHE A 376 23.50 -12.49 12.60
CA PHE A 376 23.44 -11.69 13.81
C PHE A 376 22.23 -12.11 14.61
N TRP A 377 22.39 -12.29 15.92
CA TRP A 377 21.31 -12.72 16.79
C TRP A 377 21.28 -11.96 18.10
N ARG A 378 20.09 -11.82 18.66
CA ARG A 378 19.84 -11.21 19.98
C ARG A 378 18.64 -11.87 20.66
N VAL A 379 18.53 -11.66 21.96
CA VAL A 379 17.46 -12.20 22.80
C VAL A 379 16.76 -11.05 23.53
N THR A 380 15.45 -11.07 23.51
CA THR A 380 14.61 -10.10 24.23
C THR A 380 13.71 -10.86 25.22
N PRO A 381 13.87 -10.67 26.54
CA PRO A 381 12.97 -11.25 27.53
C PRO A 381 11.55 -10.71 27.39
N ILE A 382 10.54 -11.53 27.68
CA ILE A 382 9.13 -11.14 27.74
C ILE A 382 8.70 -11.27 29.20
N ASP A 383 8.08 -10.24 29.76
CA ASP A 383 7.59 -10.28 31.14
C ASP A 383 6.23 -11.00 31.27
N THR A 384 5.78 -11.19 32.50
CA THR A 384 4.48 -11.84 32.80
C THR A 384 3.25 -11.05 32.32
N HIS A 385 3.41 -9.77 31.98
CA HIS A 385 2.36 -8.93 31.41
C HIS A 385 2.38 -8.94 29.86
N GLY A 386 3.37 -9.58 29.26
CA GLY A 386 3.58 -9.73 27.83
C GLY A 386 4.46 -8.64 27.20
N PHE A 387 5.02 -7.72 27.99
CA PHE A 387 5.89 -6.68 27.48
C PHE A 387 7.22 -7.26 27.03
N TRP A 388 7.68 -6.83 25.86
CA TRP A 388 9.03 -7.13 25.41
C TRP A 388 10.02 -6.19 26.10
N GLY A 389 10.93 -6.80 26.85
CA GLY A 389 11.98 -6.11 27.60
C GLY A 389 13.05 -5.45 26.70
N VAL A 390 14.15 -5.09 27.35
CA VAL A 390 15.33 -4.58 26.65
C VAL A 390 16.03 -5.73 25.93
N SER A 391 16.31 -5.57 24.64
CA SER A 391 17.04 -6.57 23.86
C SER A 391 18.50 -6.67 24.33
N SER A 392 19.06 -7.88 24.29
CA SER A 392 20.47 -8.15 24.60
C SER A 392 21.42 -7.47 23.61
N LYS A 393 22.73 -7.56 23.92
CA LYS A 393 23.77 -7.26 22.93
C LYS A 393 23.63 -8.20 21.72
N VAL A 394 23.98 -7.68 20.56
CA VAL A 394 23.99 -8.44 19.30
C VAL A 394 25.28 -9.23 19.20
N TYR A 395 25.16 -10.53 18.92
CA TYR A 395 26.27 -11.43 18.65
C TYR A 395 26.20 -11.95 17.22
N ALA A 396 27.33 -12.42 16.68
CA ALA A 396 27.41 -12.87 15.30
C ALA A 396 28.05 -14.25 15.20
N ILE A 397 27.36 -15.19 14.55
CA ILE A 397 27.76 -16.60 14.44
C ILE A 397 27.68 -17.03 12.97
N THR A 398 28.47 -18.01 12.58
CA THR A 398 28.33 -18.69 11.29
C THR A 398 27.71 -20.04 11.55
N VAL A 399 26.61 -20.36 10.88
CA VAL A 399 25.95 -21.66 11.05
C VAL A 399 26.45 -22.62 9.96
N GLU A 400 27.00 -23.77 10.36
CA GLU A 400 27.59 -24.81 9.52
C GLU A 400 26.79 -26.11 9.51
#